data_AF-A0A7R9LP24-F1
#
_entry.id   AF-A0A7R9LP24-F1
#
_cell.length_a   1.000
_cell.length_b   1.000
_cell.length_c   1.000
_cell.angle_alpha   90.00
_cell.angle_beta   90.00
_cell.angle_gamma   90.00
#
_symmetry.space_group_name_H-M   'P 1'
#
loop_
_entity.id
_entity.type
_entity.pdbx_description
1 polymer ?
#
loop_
_entity_poly.entity_id
_entity_poly.type
_entity_poly.pdbx_seq_one_letter_code
_entity_poly.pdbx_strand_id
1 'polypeptide(L)'
;MFLGVLMVIVQGAIEVGGLREMWDINQRGGRLIFVNLDIDLYNNNNVWNVIIGTTIIWSANYCVLQTQVQRYCSLGSMQTAKSVVFTSTVRTLYWNLLGLIVLALMAVMSGMAIFAKYHDCDPITLGFIKRPDQLMPYFVMDTLAKYPGLPGLFVACVFSGSLSTLSSGFNAMAAITWEDIIKPRIRCNDDKQALNITKIIALSYGLLAIAMSFGVGNAGTVFQASIALVGSMIGPLFALFTLGILYPYATAPGSLIGFICGILFSLFVSIGSLLIPRPKVSLPTTTDECPPDVVNDVYSRHTLFPNSSYISSYDNPKGWSQLFHISYL
;
A
#
# COMPACT_ATOMS: atom_id res chain seq x y z
N MET A 1 -11.41 7.65 -6.80
CA MET A 1 -11.16 6.60 -5.80
C MET A 1 -12.29 6.44 -4.77
N PHE A 2 -12.59 7.44 -3.94
CA PHE A 2 -13.67 7.37 -2.94
C PHE A 2 -14.99 6.81 -3.50
N LEU A 3 -15.46 7.37 -4.62
CA LEU A 3 -16.69 6.92 -5.26
C LEU A 3 -16.63 5.44 -5.71
N GLY A 4 -15.52 5.00 -6.28
CA GLY A 4 -15.35 3.60 -6.69
C GLY A 4 -15.36 2.61 -5.52
N VAL A 5 -14.73 2.98 -4.39
CA VAL A 5 -14.74 2.17 -3.17
C VAL A 5 -16.14 2.20 -2.52
N LEU A 6 -16.81 3.35 -2.52
CA LEU A 6 -18.18 3.48 -2.04
C LEU A 6 -19.16 2.59 -2.82
N MET A 7 -19.03 2.54 -4.14
CA MET A 7 -19.84 1.66 -4.99
C MET A 7 -19.68 0.19 -4.61
N VAL A 8 -18.45 -0.25 -4.31
CA VAL A 8 -18.17 -1.63 -3.88
C VAL A 8 -18.82 -1.92 -2.53
N ILE A 9 -18.74 -1.00 -1.57
CA ILE A 9 -19.37 -1.14 -0.26
C ILE A 9 -20.90 -1.24 -0.40
N VAL A 10 -21.51 -0.29 -1.13
CA VAL A 10 -22.96 -0.23 -1.29
C VAL A 10 -23.46 -1.48 -2.00
N GLN A 11 -22.83 -1.86 -3.12
CA GLN A 11 -23.28 -3.03 -3.86
C GLN A 11 -23.05 -4.32 -3.08
N GLY A 12 -21.90 -4.48 -2.41
CA GLY A 12 -21.64 -5.65 -1.59
C GLY A 12 -22.59 -5.78 -0.40
N ALA A 13 -22.95 -4.66 0.24
CA ALA A 13 -23.98 -4.67 1.27
C ALA A 13 -25.34 -5.10 0.71
N ILE A 14 -25.71 -4.70 -0.51
CA ILE A 14 -26.97 -5.12 -1.14
C ILE A 14 -26.98 -6.62 -1.45
N GLU A 15 -25.90 -7.17 -2.03
CA GLU A 15 -25.82 -8.60 -2.36
C GLU A 15 -25.94 -9.50 -1.13
N VAL A 16 -25.36 -9.07 -0.01
CA VAL A 16 -25.31 -9.84 1.23
C VAL A 16 -26.61 -9.70 2.06
N GLY A 17 -27.52 -8.81 1.67
CA GLY A 17 -28.79 -8.57 2.39
C GLY A 17 -28.73 -7.45 3.44
N GLY A 18 -27.66 -6.66 3.44
CA GLY A 18 -27.52 -5.42 4.22
C GLY A 18 -26.17 -5.28 4.92
N LEU A 19 -25.90 -4.09 5.44
CA LEU A 19 -24.67 -3.81 6.21
C LEU A 19 -24.57 -4.63 7.50
N ARG A 20 -25.71 -4.94 8.12
CA ARG A 20 -25.76 -5.72 9.36
C ARG A 20 -25.39 -7.18 9.13
N GLU A 21 -25.99 -7.80 8.10
CA GLU A 21 -25.65 -9.18 7.75
C GLU A 21 -24.19 -9.31 7.32
N MET A 22 -23.69 -8.35 6.54
CA MET A 22 -22.27 -8.27 6.18
C MET A 22 -21.37 -8.23 7.42
N TRP A 23 -21.73 -7.44 8.44
CA TRP A 23 -20.99 -7.40 9.70
C TRP A 23 -21.04 -8.73 10.44
N ASP A 24 -22.23 -9.33 10.57
CA ASP A 24 -22.45 -10.58 11.28
C ASP A 24 -21.71 -11.76 10.63
N ILE A 25 -21.64 -11.82 9.29
CA ILE A 25 -20.83 -12.81 8.55
C ILE A 25 -19.35 -12.64 8.85
N ASN A 26 -18.84 -11.40 8.83
CA ASN A 26 -17.42 -11.13 9.14
C ASN A 26 -17.08 -11.50 10.60
N GLN A 27 -18.03 -11.29 11.52
CA GLN A 27 -17.89 -11.71 12.91
C GLN A 27 -17.87 -13.24 13.05
N ARG A 28 -18.81 -13.95 12.39
CA ARG A 28 -18.86 -15.41 12.36
C ARG A 28 -17.61 -16.03 11.74
N GLY A 29 -17.08 -15.40 10.69
CA GLY A 29 -15.83 -15.80 10.03
C GLY A 29 -14.55 -15.46 10.80
N GLY A 30 -14.65 -14.93 12.02
CA GLY A 30 -13.50 -14.59 12.87
C GLY A 30 -12.59 -13.50 12.31
N ARG A 31 -13.07 -12.68 11.37
CA ARG A 31 -12.29 -11.63 10.71
C ARG A 31 -12.22 -10.33 11.51
N LEU A 32 -13.20 -10.10 12.39
CA LEU A 32 -13.29 -8.90 13.23
C LEU A 32 -12.47 -9.05 14.52
N ILE A 33 -11.16 -8.79 14.42
CA ILE A 33 -10.25 -8.73 15.57
C ILE A 33 -9.98 -7.27 15.89
N PHE A 34 -10.67 -6.72 16.89
CA PHE A 34 -10.54 -5.30 17.25
C PHE A 34 -9.27 -5.01 18.04
N VAL A 35 -8.94 -5.88 18.99
CA VAL A 35 -7.81 -5.69 19.90
C VAL A 35 -7.10 -7.02 20.06
N ASN A 36 -5.85 -7.05 19.62
CA ASN A 36 -4.92 -8.14 19.89
C ASN A 36 -3.67 -7.54 20.58
N LEU A 37 -3.55 -7.77 21.88
CA LEU A 37 -2.49 -7.22 22.73
C LEU A 37 -1.26 -8.12 22.83
N ASP A 38 -1.24 -9.24 22.10
CA ASP A 38 -0.12 -10.17 22.12
C ASP A 38 1.15 -9.48 21.59
N ILE A 39 2.22 -9.58 22.36
CA ILE A 39 3.52 -9.02 22.01
C ILE A 39 4.26 -10.05 21.17
N ASP A 40 3.98 -10.05 19.86
CA ASP A 40 4.61 -10.94 18.90
C ASP A 40 5.07 -10.16 17.65
N LEU A 41 6.40 -10.02 17.47
CA LEU A 41 6.98 -9.32 16.32
C LEU A 41 6.71 -10.04 14.97
N TYR A 42 6.31 -11.31 15.00
CA TYR A 42 6.03 -12.11 13.81
C TYR A 42 4.57 -12.00 13.35
N ASN A 43 3.66 -11.54 14.22
CA ASN A 43 2.24 -11.39 13.91
C ASN A 43 1.95 -10.01 13.32
N ASN A 44 1.29 -9.97 12.15
CA ASN A 44 0.91 -8.71 11.49
C ASN A 44 -0.33 -8.07 12.14
N ASN A 45 -1.12 -8.82 12.90
CA ASN A 45 -2.44 -8.40 13.37
C ASN A 45 -2.46 -8.09 14.87
N ASN A 46 -1.35 -7.61 15.45
CA ASN A 46 -1.33 -7.11 16.82
C ASN A 46 -1.28 -5.58 16.87
N VAL A 47 -1.77 -5.04 17.97
CA VAL A 47 -1.91 -3.59 18.18
C VAL A 47 -0.54 -2.90 18.19
N TRP A 48 0.50 -3.54 18.72
CA TRP A 48 1.83 -2.95 18.86
C TRP A 48 2.53 -2.73 17.52
N ASN A 49 2.60 -3.76 16.68
CA ASN A 49 3.20 -3.69 15.35
C ASN A 49 2.41 -2.72 14.47
N VAL A 50 1.08 -2.79 14.50
CA VAL A 50 0.22 -1.86 13.76
C VAL A 50 0.47 -0.43 14.19
N ILE A 51 0.44 -0.11 15.50
CA ILE A 51 0.62 1.27 15.97
C ILE A 51 2.03 1.78 15.65
N ILE A 52 3.08 1.04 16.04
CA ILE A 52 4.47 1.47 15.88
C ILE A 52 4.81 1.59 14.38
N GLY A 53 4.52 0.54 13.63
CA GLY A 53 4.77 0.43 12.22
C GLY A 53 4.06 1.50 11.39
N THR A 54 2.74 1.59 11.55
CA THR A 54 1.90 2.58 10.87
C THR A 54 2.32 4.00 11.24
N THR A 55 2.63 4.27 12.52
CA THR A 55 3.08 5.60 12.95
C THR A 55 4.38 5.99 12.27
N ILE A 56 5.38 5.10 12.22
CA ILE A 56 6.67 5.39 11.56
C ILE A 56 6.48 5.57 10.06
N ILE A 57 5.74 4.67 9.39
CA ILE A 57 5.49 4.73 7.95
C ILE A 57 4.82 6.04 7.57
N TRP A 58 3.72 6.42 8.25
CA TRP A 58 3.02 7.66 7.90
C TRP A 58 3.81 8.90 8.30
N SER A 59 4.47 8.91 9.46
CA SER A 59 5.33 10.02 9.86
C SER A 59 6.42 10.26 8.83
N ALA A 60 7.07 9.21 8.34
CA ALA A 60 8.07 9.33 7.31
C ALA A 60 7.48 9.83 5.96
N ASN A 61 6.31 9.31 5.56
CA ASN A 61 5.63 9.79 4.35
C ASN A 61 5.25 11.27 4.42
N TYR A 62 4.85 11.80 5.59
CA TYR A 62 4.47 13.21 5.73
C TYR A 62 5.63 14.15 5.98
N CYS A 63 6.69 13.70 6.66
CA CYS A 63 7.79 14.56 7.11
C CYS A 63 8.94 14.63 6.11
N VAL A 64 9.30 13.51 5.47
CA VAL A 64 10.53 13.44 4.66
C VAL A 64 10.28 13.17 3.19
N LEU A 65 9.08 12.70 2.81
CA LEU A 65 8.80 12.41 1.42
C LEU A 65 8.63 13.70 0.61
N GLN A 66 9.41 13.79 -0.46
CA GLN A 66 9.47 15.00 -1.30
C GLN A 66 8.11 15.40 -1.88
N THR A 67 7.24 14.45 -2.18
CA THR A 67 5.89 14.73 -2.70
C THR A 67 5.06 15.57 -1.73
N GLN A 68 5.25 15.42 -0.42
CA GLN A 68 4.54 16.18 0.60
C GLN A 68 5.27 17.49 0.91
N VAL A 69 6.60 17.47 1.01
CA VAL A 69 7.42 18.67 1.22
C VAL A 69 7.13 19.72 0.14
N GLN A 70 7.05 19.31 -1.12
CA GLN A 70 6.71 20.20 -2.23
C GLN A 70 5.32 20.85 -2.09
N ARG A 71 4.33 20.09 -1.58
CA ARG A 71 2.99 20.63 -1.32
C ARG A 71 3.01 21.68 -0.22
N TYR A 72 3.80 21.45 0.83
CA TYR A 72 3.96 22.44 1.90
C TYR A 72 4.62 23.72 1.40
N CYS A 73 5.66 23.61 0.57
CA CYS A 73 6.33 24.76 -0.03
C CYS A 73 5.45 25.53 -1.05
N SER A 74 4.43 24.87 -1.61
CA SER A 74 3.47 25.47 -2.54
C SER A 74 2.33 26.21 -1.84
N LEU A 75 2.17 26.03 -0.52
CA LEU A 75 1.25 26.85 0.27
C LEU A 75 1.83 28.26 0.32
N GLY A 76 1.27 29.14 -0.51
CA GLY A 76 1.77 30.49 -0.71
C GLY A 76 2.09 31.19 0.60
N SER A 77 3.33 31.70 0.69
CA SER A 77 3.71 32.69 1.68
C SER A 77 2.85 33.93 1.46
N MET A 78 1.72 34.05 2.14
CA MET A 78 1.22 35.37 2.49
C MET A 78 2.32 35.96 3.38
N GLN A 79 3.14 36.84 2.79
CA GLN A 79 4.35 37.47 3.33
C GLN A 79 4.13 38.31 4.60
N THR A 80 3.09 38.04 5.38
CA THR A 80 2.69 38.85 6.54
C THR A 80 2.58 38.08 7.84
N ALA A 81 2.73 36.75 7.90
CA ALA A 81 2.83 36.08 9.21
C ALA A 81 3.32 34.62 9.13
N LYS A 82 4.43 34.31 9.82
CA LYS A 82 4.86 32.92 10.08
C LYS A 82 3.73 32.08 10.70
N SER A 83 2.85 32.69 11.50
CA SER A 83 1.69 32.03 12.09
C SER A 83 0.63 31.64 11.04
N VAL A 84 0.36 32.48 10.04
CA VAL A 84 -0.65 32.19 8.99
C VAL A 84 -0.21 31.03 8.11
N VAL A 85 1.08 30.99 7.73
CA VAL A 85 1.65 29.87 6.97
C VAL A 85 1.55 28.58 7.79
N PHE A 86 1.97 28.60 9.06
CA PHE A 86 1.86 27.45 9.95
C PHE A 86 0.41 26.94 10.09
N THR A 87 -0.55 27.83 10.34
CA THR A 87 -1.97 27.44 10.44
C THR A 87 -2.52 26.88 9.13
N SER A 88 -2.13 27.42 7.97
CA SER A 88 -2.56 26.90 6.67
C SER A 88 -2.00 25.51 6.34
N THR A 89 -0.73 25.26 6.69
CA THR A 89 -0.07 23.96 6.51
C THR A 89 -0.68 22.91 7.43
N VAL A 90 -0.84 23.26 8.70
CA VAL A 90 -1.48 22.39 9.70
C VAL A 90 -2.91 22.04 9.28
N ARG A 91 -3.70 23.02 8.82
CA ARG A 91 -5.07 22.77 8.32
C ARG A 91 -5.09 21.84 7.11
N THR A 92 -4.17 22.02 6.17
CA THR A 92 -4.06 21.15 4.97
C THR A 92 -3.69 19.73 5.37
N LEU A 93 -2.78 19.56 6.33
CA LEU A 93 -2.41 18.26 6.86
C LEU A 93 -3.60 17.57 7.55
N TYR A 94 -4.37 18.28 8.36
CA TYR A 94 -5.57 17.72 9.00
C TYR A 94 -6.62 17.25 7.99
N TRP A 95 -6.89 18.03 6.93
CA TRP A 95 -7.81 17.59 5.87
C TRP A 95 -7.29 16.37 5.10
N ASN A 96 -5.99 16.31 4.85
CA ASN A 96 -5.39 15.15 4.21
C ASN A 96 -5.47 13.90 5.10
N LEU A 97 -5.18 14.05 6.40
CA LEU A 97 -5.29 12.97 7.39
C LEU A 97 -6.74 12.47 7.50
N LEU A 98 -7.72 13.37 7.52
CA LEU A 98 -9.14 12.99 7.52
C LEU A 98 -9.49 12.18 6.26
N GLY A 99 -9.06 12.65 5.08
CA GLY A 99 -9.26 11.94 3.82
C GLY A 99 -8.64 10.54 3.83
N LEU A 100 -7.43 10.41 4.40
CA LEU A 100 -6.74 9.12 4.56
C LEU A 100 -7.51 8.17 5.49
N ILE A 101 -7.95 8.65 6.65
CA ILE A 101 -8.70 7.83 7.62
C ILE A 101 -10.02 7.35 6.99
N VAL A 102 -10.79 8.25 6.36
CA VAL A 102 -12.05 7.89 5.69
C VAL A 102 -11.80 6.83 4.62
N LEU A 103 -10.79 7.03 3.79
CA LEU A 103 -10.46 6.10 2.72
C LEU A 103 -9.99 4.74 3.24
N ALA A 104 -9.19 4.70 4.31
CA ALA A 104 -8.74 3.47 4.95
C ALA A 104 -9.93 2.69 5.53
N LEU A 105 -10.85 3.36 6.22
CA LEU A 105 -12.09 2.75 6.70
C LEU A 105 -12.94 2.20 5.56
N MET A 106 -13.08 2.95 4.47
CA MET A 106 -13.79 2.48 3.27
C MET A 106 -13.13 1.25 2.65
N ALA A 107 -11.79 1.20 2.58
CA ALA A 107 -11.07 0.05 2.07
C ALA A 107 -11.31 -1.20 2.95
N VAL A 108 -11.32 -1.05 4.28
CA VAL A 108 -11.67 -2.14 5.22
C VAL A 108 -13.11 -2.60 4.98
N MET A 109 -14.06 -1.67 4.86
CA MET A 109 -15.46 -1.99 4.55
C MET A 109 -15.60 -2.73 3.21
N SER A 110 -14.84 -2.36 2.18
CA SER A 110 -14.82 -3.10 0.90
C SER A 110 -14.25 -4.51 1.07
N GLY A 111 -13.20 -4.70 1.86
CA GLY A 111 -12.66 -6.02 2.19
C GLY A 111 -13.68 -6.91 2.89
N MET A 112 -14.42 -6.35 3.86
CA MET A 112 -15.52 -7.04 4.54
C MET A 112 -16.66 -7.42 3.60
N ALA A 113 -17.02 -6.54 2.66
CA ALA A 113 -18.06 -6.81 1.67
C ALA A 113 -17.67 -7.95 0.72
N ILE A 114 -16.41 -7.97 0.27
CA ILE A 114 -15.87 -9.04 -0.57
C ILE A 114 -15.85 -10.37 0.18
N PHE A 115 -15.36 -10.37 1.44
CA PHE A 115 -15.37 -11.58 2.25
C PHE A 115 -16.79 -12.09 2.48
N ALA A 116 -17.73 -11.22 2.84
CA ALA A 116 -19.10 -11.62 3.10
C ALA A 116 -19.78 -12.26 1.87
N LYS A 117 -19.46 -11.80 0.66
CA LYS A 117 -19.94 -12.42 -0.59
C LYS A 117 -19.32 -13.80 -0.86
N TYR A 118 -18.02 -13.95 -0.59
CA TYR A 118 -17.26 -15.15 -0.98
C TYR A 118 -16.90 -16.09 0.18
N HIS A 119 -17.50 -15.91 1.35
CA HIS A 119 -17.14 -16.72 2.54
C HIS A 119 -17.43 -18.21 2.36
N ASP A 120 -18.54 -18.55 1.68
CA ASP A 120 -18.94 -19.93 1.41
C ASP A 120 -18.50 -20.46 0.04
N CYS A 121 -18.01 -19.57 -0.82
CA CYS A 121 -17.60 -19.90 -2.17
C CYS A 121 -16.40 -19.07 -2.61
N ASP A 122 -15.21 -19.52 -2.20
CA ASP A 122 -13.95 -18.82 -2.43
C ASP A 122 -13.48 -18.92 -3.90
N PRO A 123 -13.44 -17.79 -4.65
CA PRO A 123 -13.02 -17.80 -6.06
C PRO A 123 -11.53 -18.09 -6.25
N ILE A 124 -10.69 -17.95 -5.21
CA ILE A 124 -9.27 -18.27 -5.27
C ILE A 124 -9.09 -19.79 -5.24
N THR A 125 -9.74 -20.47 -4.30
CA THR A 125 -9.65 -21.92 -4.13
C THR A 125 -10.29 -22.68 -5.30
N LEU A 126 -11.34 -22.11 -5.90
CA LEU A 126 -11.94 -22.60 -7.15
C LEU A 126 -11.06 -22.39 -8.39
N GLY A 127 -10.00 -21.57 -8.30
CA GLY A 127 -9.07 -21.33 -9.41
C GLY A 127 -9.53 -20.28 -10.44
N PHE A 128 -10.66 -19.59 -10.23
CA PHE A 128 -11.06 -18.43 -11.05
C PHE A 128 -10.02 -17.31 -10.97
N ILE A 129 -9.37 -17.20 -9.82
CA ILE A 129 -8.39 -16.16 -9.51
C ILE A 129 -7.12 -16.81 -8.99
N LYS A 130 -5.95 -16.38 -9.49
CA LYS A 130 -4.66 -16.91 -9.04
C LYS A 130 -4.04 -16.13 -7.89
N ARG A 131 -4.37 -14.84 -7.76
CA ARG A 131 -3.75 -13.92 -6.79
C ARG A 131 -4.78 -13.17 -5.96
N PRO A 132 -4.54 -12.93 -4.66
CA PRO A 132 -5.43 -12.12 -3.82
C PRO A 132 -5.67 -10.70 -4.38
N ASP A 133 -4.66 -10.10 -5.02
CA ASP A 133 -4.74 -8.75 -5.60
C ASP A 133 -5.81 -8.61 -6.71
N GLN A 134 -6.26 -9.72 -7.29
CA GLN A 134 -7.28 -9.76 -8.35
C GLN A 134 -8.71 -9.85 -7.80
N LEU A 135 -8.89 -10.07 -6.49
CA LEU A 135 -10.19 -10.30 -5.87
C LEU A 135 -11.12 -9.09 -5.99
N MET A 136 -10.60 -7.89 -5.79
CA MET A 136 -11.37 -6.64 -5.89
C MET A 136 -11.86 -6.38 -7.33
N PRO A 137 -11.01 -6.42 -8.38
CA PRO A 137 -11.48 -6.35 -9.77
C PRO A 137 -12.47 -7.46 -10.14
N TYR A 138 -12.24 -8.70 -9.67
CA TYR A 138 -13.17 -9.81 -9.91
C TYR A 138 -14.54 -9.53 -9.30
N PHE A 139 -14.59 -9.12 -8.03
CA PHE A 139 -15.82 -8.74 -7.35
C PHE A 139 -16.61 -7.67 -8.12
N VAL A 140 -15.90 -6.66 -8.64
CA VAL A 140 -16.52 -5.58 -9.44
C VAL A 140 -17.12 -6.15 -10.72
N MET A 141 -16.41 -7.00 -11.46
CA MET A 141 -16.96 -7.59 -12.68
C MET A 141 -18.12 -8.54 -12.38
N ASP A 142 -18.00 -9.37 -11.36
CA ASP A 142 -19.02 -10.34 -10.97
C ASP A 142 -20.31 -9.66 -10.47
N THR A 143 -20.19 -8.55 -9.74
CA THR A 143 -21.34 -7.91 -9.08
C THR A 143 -21.90 -6.71 -9.82
N LEU A 144 -21.03 -5.89 -10.43
CA LEU A 144 -21.41 -4.62 -11.04
C LEU A 144 -21.60 -4.71 -12.55
N ALA A 145 -21.21 -5.81 -13.22
CA ALA A 145 -21.39 -5.94 -14.68
C ALA A 145 -22.86 -5.91 -15.11
N LYS A 146 -23.79 -6.28 -14.23
CA LYS A 146 -25.24 -6.13 -14.47
C LYS A 146 -25.68 -4.67 -14.65
N TYR A 147 -24.89 -3.71 -14.19
CA TYR A 147 -25.14 -2.28 -14.33
C TYR A 147 -24.16 -1.67 -15.34
N PRO A 148 -24.61 -1.40 -16.59
CA PRO A 148 -23.73 -0.89 -17.62
C PRO A 148 -23.09 0.44 -17.17
N GLY A 149 -21.77 0.55 -17.35
CA GLY A 149 -20.99 1.73 -16.98
C GLY A 149 -20.39 1.71 -15.58
N LEU A 150 -20.94 0.97 -14.61
CA LEU A 150 -20.39 0.93 -13.24
C LEU A 150 -19.00 0.28 -13.16
N PRO A 151 -18.71 -0.85 -13.84
CA PRO A 151 -17.34 -1.38 -13.88
C PRO A 151 -16.35 -0.38 -14.50
N GLY A 152 -16.77 0.33 -15.56
CA GLY A 152 -15.95 1.37 -16.20
C GLY A 152 -15.68 2.55 -15.26
N LEU A 153 -16.69 2.97 -14.47
CA LEU A 153 -16.56 4.02 -13.47
C LEU A 153 -15.60 3.62 -12.33
N PHE A 154 -15.66 2.35 -11.88
CA PHE A 154 -14.71 1.81 -10.92
C PHE A 154 -13.28 1.86 -11.47
N VAL A 155 -13.07 1.36 -12.69
CA VAL A 155 -11.77 1.37 -13.36
C VAL A 155 -11.25 2.80 -13.50
N ALA A 156 -12.08 3.75 -13.94
CA ALA A 156 -11.71 5.17 -14.01
C ALA A 156 -11.32 5.75 -12.64
N CYS A 157 -12.04 5.38 -11.56
CA CYS A 157 -11.74 5.80 -10.20
C CYS A 157 -10.39 5.28 -9.68
N VAL A 158 -10.03 4.04 -10.03
CA VAL A 158 -8.75 3.41 -9.67
C VAL A 158 -7.61 4.04 -10.46
N PHE A 159 -7.75 4.16 -11.78
CA PHE A 159 -6.74 4.82 -12.62
C PHE A 159 -6.50 6.28 -12.22
N SER A 160 -7.56 7.04 -11.93
CA SER A 160 -7.43 8.41 -11.43
C SER A 160 -6.63 8.47 -10.12
N GLY A 161 -6.90 7.56 -9.18
CA GLY A 161 -6.14 7.46 -7.93
C GLY A 161 -4.65 7.15 -8.19
N SER A 162 -4.37 6.10 -8.97
CA SER A 162 -3.00 5.69 -9.30
C SER A 162 -2.23 6.77 -10.05
N LEU A 163 -2.84 7.41 -11.04
CA LEU A 163 -2.22 8.49 -11.83
C LEU A 163 -1.90 9.71 -10.97
N SER A 164 -2.72 10.04 -9.97
CA SER A 164 -2.45 11.16 -9.05
C SER A 164 -1.18 10.94 -8.21
N THR A 165 -0.95 9.70 -7.77
CA THR A 165 0.26 9.31 -7.02
C THR A 165 1.48 9.25 -7.93
N LEU A 166 1.36 8.60 -9.10
CA LEU A 166 2.44 8.51 -10.08
C LEU A 166 2.90 9.89 -10.56
N SER A 167 1.95 10.78 -10.88
CA SER A 167 2.26 12.15 -11.30
C SER A 167 3.03 12.92 -10.23
N SER A 168 2.59 12.86 -8.96
CA SER A 168 3.29 13.50 -7.84
C SER A 168 4.69 12.91 -7.65
N GLY A 169 4.83 11.58 -7.75
CA GLY A 169 6.10 10.87 -7.62
C GLY A 169 7.11 11.22 -8.72
N PHE A 170 6.70 11.19 -9.99
CA PHE A 170 7.57 11.56 -11.11
C PHE A 170 8.00 13.03 -11.05
N ASN A 171 7.10 13.93 -10.62
CA ASN A 171 7.44 15.34 -10.42
C ASN A 171 8.47 15.52 -9.29
N ALA A 172 8.28 14.80 -8.16
CA ALA A 172 9.22 14.85 -7.04
C ALA A 172 10.60 14.31 -7.41
N MET A 173 10.66 13.17 -8.11
CA MET A 173 11.93 12.61 -8.58
C MET A 173 12.61 13.55 -9.58
N ALA A 174 11.89 14.08 -10.57
CA ALA A 174 12.45 15.03 -11.53
C ALA A 174 13.00 16.28 -10.85
N ALA A 175 12.31 16.81 -9.83
CA ALA A 175 12.79 17.95 -9.07
C ALA A 175 14.05 17.64 -8.27
N ILE A 176 14.13 16.49 -7.59
CA ILE A 176 15.32 16.05 -6.85
C ILE A 176 16.50 15.88 -7.81
N THR A 177 16.32 15.17 -8.93
CA THR A 177 17.39 14.97 -9.92
C THR A 177 17.87 16.31 -10.48
N TRP A 178 16.97 17.25 -10.72
CA TRP A 178 17.33 18.58 -11.19
C TRP A 178 18.11 19.38 -10.15
N GLU A 179 17.53 19.60 -8.96
CA GLU A 179 18.10 20.48 -7.94
C GLU A 179 19.37 19.89 -7.31
N ASP A 180 19.42 18.57 -7.07
CA ASP A 180 20.51 17.96 -6.31
C ASP A 180 21.64 17.41 -7.19
N ILE A 181 21.36 17.02 -8.44
CA ILE A 181 22.34 16.33 -9.31
C ILE A 181 22.76 17.18 -10.51
N ILE A 182 21.80 17.76 -11.24
CA ILE A 182 22.07 18.40 -12.54
C ILE A 182 22.45 19.87 -12.38
N LYS A 183 21.60 20.66 -11.70
CA LYS A 183 21.77 22.10 -11.52
C LYS A 183 23.10 22.48 -10.85
N PRO A 184 23.65 21.74 -9.87
CA PRO A 184 24.96 22.06 -9.31
C PRO A 184 26.12 21.82 -10.29
N ARG A 185 25.92 20.97 -11.30
CA ARG A 185 26.96 20.58 -12.28
C ARG A 185 26.86 21.35 -13.60
N ILE A 186 25.74 22.01 -13.86
CA ILE A 186 25.47 22.74 -15.11
C ILE A 186 25.09 24.18 -14.76
N ARG A 187 25.77 25.16 -15.36
CA ARG A 187 25.32 26.56 -15.32
C ARG A 187 24.12 26.73 -16.26
N CYS A 188 22.92 26.50 -15.73
CA CYS A 188 21.66 26.77 -16.43
C CYS A 188 21.07 28.06 -15.86
N ASN A 189 21.10 29.14 -16.64
CA ASN A 189 20.55 30.45 -16.27
C ASN A 189 19.16 30.71 -16.89
N ASP A 190 18.65 29.79 -17.71
CA ASP A 190 17.35 29.93 -18.40
C ASP A 190 16.31 28.97 -17.81
N ASP A 191 15.25 29.54 -17.25
CA ASP A 191 14.11 28.80 -16.66
C ASP A 191 13.42 27.90 -17.70
N LYS A 192 13.41 28.28 -18.98
CA LYS A 192 12.83 27.44 -20.04
C LYS A 192 13.64 26.18 -20.28
N GLN A 193 14.96 26.28 -20.23
CA GLN A 193 15.84 25.12 -20.34
C GLN A 193 15.68 24.19 -19.14
N ALA A 194 15.66 24.74 -17.92
CA ALA A 194 15.40 23.99 -16.69
C ALA A 194 14.06 23.23 -16.74
N LEU A 195 13.00 23.89 -17.22
CA LEU A 195 11.67 23.28 -17.39
C LEU A 195 11.67 22.15 -18.41
N ASN A 196 12.36 22.32 -19.55
CA ASN A 196 12.42 21.26 -20.56
C ASN A 196 13.22 20.05 -20.06
N ILE A 197 14.32 20.28 -19.35
CA ILE A 197 15.15 19.22 -18.77
C ILE A 197 14.34 18.45 -17.72
N THR A 198 13.68 19.14 -16.79
CA THR A 198 12.83 18.48 -15.77
C THR A 198 11.70 17.65 -16.38
N LYS A 199 11.06 18.12 -17.46
CA LYS A 199 10.07 17.34 -18.21
C LYS A 199 10.66 16.06 -18.83
N ILE A 200 11.86 16.14 -19.40
CA ILE A 200 12.56 14.97 -19.97
C ILE A 200 12.91 13.95 -18.88
N ILE A 201 13.37 14.43 -17.71
CA ILE A 201 13.65 13.56 -16.57
C ILE A 201 12.37 12.85 -16.10
N ALA A 202 11.27 13.58 -15.93
CA ALA A 202 9.99 12.99 -15.54
C ALA A 202 9.53 11.92 -16.56
N LEU A 203 9.68 12.19 -17.87
CA LEU A 203 9.38 11.22 -18.92
C LEU A 203 10.26 9.96 -18.81
N SER A 204 11.56 10.11 -18.55
CA SER A 204 12.46 8.96 -18.39
C SER A 204 12.08 8.06 -17.20
N TYR A 205 11.66 8.64 -16.07
CA TYR A 205 11.16 7.88 -14.93
C TYR A 205 9.84 7.15 -15.24
N GLY A 206 8.96 7.78 -16.03
CA GLY A 206 7.74 7.15 -16.52
C GLY A 206 8.02 5.93 -17.41
N LEU A 207 8.95 6.07 -18.37
CA LEU A 207 9.37 4.97 -19.24
C LEU A 207 10.04 3.83 -18.44
N LEU A 208 10.88 4.17 -17.46
CA LEU A 208 11.48 3.19 -16.56
C LEU A 208 10.41 2.45 -15.75
N ALA A 209 9.42 3.15 -15.21
CA ALA A 209 8.32 2.53 -14.48
C ALA A 209 7.51 1.55 -15.36
N ILE A 210 7.26 1.90 -16.62
CA ILE A 210 6.62 1.00 -17.59
C ILE A 210 7.48 -0.23 -17.83
N ALA A 211 8.80 -0.06 -18.04
CA ALA A 211 9.72 -1.18 -18.22
C ALA A 211 9.73 -2.13 -17.00
N MET A 212 9.77 -1.57 -15.79
CA MET A 212 9.72 -2.36 -14.55
C MET A 212 8.38 -3.10 -14.39
N SER A 213 7.26 -2.54 -14.86
CA SER A 213 5.93 -3.16 -14.73
C SER A 213 5.84 -4.54 -15.42
N PHE A 214 6.57 -4.76 -16.52
CA PHE A 214 6.63 -6.07 -17.18
C PHE A 214 7.31 -7.14 -16.32
N GLY A 215 8.19 -6.74 -15.39
CA GLY A 215 8.87 -7.65 -14.46
C GLY A 215 8.06 -8.03 -13.22
N VAL A 216 7.02 -7.26 -12.87
CA VAL A 216 6.20 -7.48 -11.67
C VAL A 216 5.36 -8.75 -11.76
N GLY A 217 5.15 -9.28 -12.97
CA GLY A 217 4.42 -10.53 -13.21
C GLY A 217 5.00 -11.75 -12.48
N ASN A 218 6.27 -11.73 -12.07
CA ASN A 218 6.91 -12.82 -11.33
C ASN A 218 7.04 -12.56 -9.83
N ALA A 219 6.74 -11.34 -9.36
CA ALA A 219 6.70 -11.03 -7.93
C ALA A 219 5.42 -11.64 -7.30
N GLY A 220 5.51 -12.05 -6.03
CA GLY A 220 4.40 -12.63 -5.25
C GLY A 220 3.23 -11.66 -5.06
N THR A 221 2.90 -11.32 -3.81
CA THR A 221 1.92 -10.25 -3.54
C THR A 221 2.58 -8.90 -3.79
N VAL A 222 2.06 -8.14 -4.75
CA VAL A 222 2.64 -6.84 -5.15
C VAL A 222 2.62 -5.87 -3.98
N PHE A 223 1.54 -5.93 -3.19
CA PHE A 223 1.35 -5.13 -2.00
C PHE A 223 2.48 -5.33 -0.96
N GLN A 224 2.77 -6.58 -0.59
CA GLN A 224 3.81 -6.88 0.40
C GLN A 224 5.20 -6.47 -0.11
N ALA A 225 5.52 -6.78 -1.37
CA ALA A 225 6.77 -6.37 -1.98
C ALA A 225 6.94 -4.84 -2.00
N SER A 226 5.86 -4.10 -2.27
CA SER A 226 5.89 -2.64 -2.27
C SER A 226 6.15 -2.06 -0.88
N ILE A 227 5.48 -2.55 0.16
CA ILE A 227 5.67 -2.08 1.54
C ILE A 227 7.08 -2.40 2.03
N ALA A 228 7.57 -3.63 1.80
CA ALA A 228 8.90 -4.03 2.21
C ALA A 228 10.00 -3.16 1.57
N LEU A 229 9.94 -2.97 0.25
CA LEU A 229 10.95 -2.16 -0.45
C LEU A 229 10.86 -0.68 -0.08
N VAL A 230 9.67 -0.09 -0.10
CA VAL A 230 9.48 1.33 0.24
C VAL A 230 9.86 1.58 1.71
N GLY A 231 9.41 0.73 2.63
CA GLY A 231 9.74 0.81 4.05
C GLY A 231 11.24 0.72 4.32
N SER A 232 11.94 -0.17 3.61
CA SER A 232 13.39 -0.35 3.76
C SER A 232 14.22 0.89 3.43
N MET A 233 13.72 1.75 2.53
CA MET A 233 14.40 2.98 2.12
C MET A 233 13.93 4.19 2.93
N ILE A 234 12.62 4.28 3.19
CA ILE A 234 12.01 5.42 3.90
C ILE A 234 12.41 5.43 5.38
N GLY A 235 12.52 4.27 6.04
CA GLY A 235 12.88 4.19 7.46
C GLY A 235 14.23 4.83 7.80
N PRO A 236 15.34 4.41 7.17
CA PRO A 236 16.66 5.03 7.38
C PRO A 236 16.71 6.51 7.02
N LEU A 237 15.97 6.93 5.98
CA LEU A 237 15.87 8.34 5.60
C LEU A 237 15.17 9.15 6.70
N PHE A 238 14.04 8.65 7.22
CA PHE A 238 13.34 9.28 8.33
C PHE A 238 14.21 9.37 9.59
N ALA A 239 14.97 8.32 9.90
CA ALA A 239 15.92 8.34 11.01
C ALA A 239 17.02 9.40 10.81
N LEU A 240 17.55 9.57 9.59
CA LEU A 240 18.55 10.58 9.26
C LEU A 240 18.03 12.01 9.50
N PHE A 241 16.84 12.33 9.00
CA PHE A 241 16.21 13.64 9.23
C PHE A 241 15.89 13.87 10.71
N THR A 242 15.37 12.85 11.39
CA THR A 242 15.05 12.93 12.82
C THR A 242 16.30 13.18 13.66
N LEU A 243 17.41 12.48 13.35
CA LEU A 243 18.70 12.69 14.00
C LEU A 243 19.21 14.13 13.80
N GLY A 244 19.13 14.65 12.57
CA GLY A 244 19.55 16.02 12.27
C GLY A 244 18.71 17.11 12.95
N ILE A 245 17.44 16.85 13.22
CA ILE A 245 16.53 17.80 13.89
C ILE A 245 16.66 17.72 15.42
N LEU A 246 16.67 16.52 15.98
CA LEU A 246 16.57 16.31 17.43
C LEU A 246 17.92 16.26 18.15
N TYR A 247 19.00 15.89 17.44
CA TYR A 247 20.29 15.64 18.06
C TYR A 247 21.36 16.63 17.58
N PRO A 248 21.67 17.70 18.36
CA PRO A 248 22.57 18.77 17.93
C PRO A 248 24.04 18.33 17.81
N TYR A 249 24.41 17.18 18.40
CA TYR A 249 25.76 16.62 18.34
C TYR A 249 25.95 15.63 17.18
N ALA A 250 24.97 15.50 16.29
CA ALA A 250 25.07 14.63 15.12
C ALA A 250 26.17 15.17 14.16
N THR A 251 27.15 14.33 13.84
CA THR A 251 28.20 14.68 12.87
C THR A 251 27.83 14.18 11.47
N ALA A 252 28.23 14.92 10.43
CA ALA A 252 27.99 14.52 9.04
C ALA A 252 28.53 13.11 8.71
N PRO A 253 29.79 12.73 9.02
CA PRO A 253 30.30 11.39 8.73
C PRO A 253 29.54 10.30 9.51
N GLY A 254 29.24 10.53 10.79
CA GLY A 254 28.47 9.56 11.58
C GLY A 254 27.06 9.34 11.04
N SER A 255 26.40 10.42 10.62
CA SER A 255 25.05 10.38 10.03
C SER A 255 25.05 9.65 8.68
N LEU A 256 26.06 9.88 7.84
CA LEU A 256 26.21 9.20 6.56
C LEU A 256 26.45 7.69 6.72
N ILE A 257 27.36 7.31 7.63
CA ILE A 257 27.65 5.90 7.93
C ILE A 257 26.39 5.22 8.47
N GLY A 258 25.71 5.84 9.45
CA GLY A 258 24.46 5.31 10.02
C GLY A 258 23.37 5.13 8.97
N PHE A 259 23.21 6.09 8.05
CA PHE A 259 22.26 6.00 6.95
C PHE A 259 22.58 4.84 5.98
N ILE A 260 23.83 4.70 5.55
CA ILE A 260 24.25 3.61 4.65
C ILE A 260 24.07 2.25 5.33
N CYS A 261 24.53 2.09 6.57
CA CYS A 261 24.34 0.87 7.33
C CYS A 261 22.85 0.54 7.53
N GLY A 262 22.03 1.55 7.81
CA GLY A 262 20.58 1.41 7.97
C GLY A 262 19.89 0.94 6.69
N ILE A 263 20.25 1.50 5.53
CA ILE A 263 19.74 1.05 4.23
C ILE A 263 20.15 -0.38 3.94
N LEU A 264 21.44 -0.71 4.08
CA LEU A 264 21.96 -2.05 3.78
C LEU A 264 21.30 -3.12 4.66
N PHE A 265 21.16 -2.85 5.95
CA PHE A 265 20.50 -3.76 6.88
C PHE A 265 19.00 -3.91 6.57
N SER A 266 18.30 -2.79 6.31
CA SER A 266 16.86 -2.82 6.00
C SER A 266 16.58 -3.55 4.68
N LEU A 267 17.42 -3.35 3.66
CA LEU A 267 17.35 -4.07 2.40
C LEU A 267 17.65 -5.56 2.57
N PHE A 268 18.65 -5.92 3.39
CA PHE A 268 18.97 -7.31 3.70
C PHE A 268 17.76 -8.04 4.31
N VAL A 269 17.11 -7.42 5.31
CA VAL A 269 15.90 -7.97 5.94
C VAL A 269 14.75 -8.06 4.93
N SER A 270 14.52 -7.00 4.15
CA SER A 270 13.39 -6.91 3.22
C SER A 270 13.52 -7.89 2.05
N ILE A 271 14.69 -7.98 1.42
CA ILE A 271 14.96 -8.94 0.35
C ILE A 271 14.89 -10.37 0.90
N GLY A 272 15.45 -10.62 2.08
CA GLY A 272 15.35 -11.92 2.73
C GLY A 272 13.90 -12.34 3.00
N SER A 273 13.02 -11.39 3.39
CA SER A 273 11.58 -11.66 3.58
C SER A 273 10.84 -12.02 2.30
N LEU A 274 11.35 -11.60 1.13
CA LEU A 274 10.79 -11.93 -0.18
C LEU A 274 11.32 -13.27 -0.70
N LEU A 275 12.58 -13.60 -0.42
CA LEU A 275 13.21 -14.86 -0.81
C LEU A 275 12.79 -16.04 0.08
N ILE A 276 12.56 -15.77 1.36
CA ILE A 276 12.10 -16.74 2.36
C ILE A 276 10.74 -16.24 2.87
N PRO A 277 9.67 -16.43 2.09
CA PRO A 277 8.35 -15.94 2.47
C PRO A 277 7.81 -16.74 3.65
N ARG A 278 7.14 -16.04 4.56
CA ARG A 278 6.32 -16.69 5.59
C ARG A 278 5.19 -17.50 4.94
N PRO A 279 4.81 -18.65 5.53
CA PRO A 279 3.61 -19.34 5.11
C PRO A 279 2.42 -18.41 5.29
N LYS A 280 1.49 -18.47 4.32
CA LYS A 280 0.31 -17.62 4.31
C LYS A 280 -0.67 -18.11 5.37
N VAL A 281 -0.64 -17.50 6.55
CA VAL A 281 -1.67 -17.68 7.56
C VAL A 281 -2.92 -16.98 7.06
N SER A 282 -3.91 -17.76 6.67
CA SER A 282 -5.23 -17.27 6.23
C SER A 282 -6.28 -18.02 7.04
N LEU A 283 -7.27 -17.30 7.57
CA LEU A 283 -8.40 -17.98 8.21
C LEU A 283 -9.18 -18.77 7.15
N PRO A 284 -9.76 -19.92 7.51
CA PRO A 284 -10.44 -20.79 6.57
C PRO A 284 -11.58 -20.06 5.84
N THR A 285 -11.76 -20.42 4.58
CA THR A 285 -12.93 -20.15 3.73
C THR A 285 -13.46 -21.50 3.26
N THR A 286 -14.76 -21.61 3.03
CA THR A 286 -15.40 -22.86 2.57
C THR A 286 -15.73 -22.77 1.08
N THR A 287 -15.95 -23.94 0.47
CA THR A 287 -16.49 -24.08 -0.89
C THR A 287 -17.78 -24.92 -0.90
N ASP A 288 -18.30 -25.22 0.29
CA ASP A 288 -19.31 -26.25 0.52
C ASP A 288 -20.69 -25.83 0.01
N GLU A 289 -20.96 -24.52 -0.07
CA GLU A 289 -22.23 -23.97 -0.57
C GLU A 289 -22.08 -23.31 -1.95
N CYS A 290 -21.01 -23.62 -2.70
CA CYS A 290 -20.90 -23.13 -4.07
C CYS A 290 -22.03 -23.67 -4.97
N PRO A 291 -22.63 -22.85 -5.86
CA PRO A 291 -23.64 -23.33 -6.79
C PRO A 291 -23.10 -24.48 -7.67
N PRO A 292 -23.85 -25.58 -7.85
CA PRO A 292 -23.37 -26.78 -8.55
C PRO A 292 -22.95 -26.51 -9.99
N ASP A 293 -23.57 -25.53 -10.66
CA ASP A 293 -23.21 -25.13 -12.03
C ASP A 293 -21.80 -24.50 -12.11
N VAL A 294 -21.41 -23.73 -11.08
CA VAL A 294 -20.10 -23.09 -10.97
C VAL A 294 -19.03 -24.15 -10.71
N VAL A 295 -19.33 -25.10 -9.82
CA VAL A 295 -18.43 -26.21 -9.50
C VAL A 295 -18.22 -27.10 -10.74
N ASN A 296 -19.27 -27.39 -11.50
CA ASN A 296 -19.21 -28.21 -12.71
C ASN A 296 -18.46 -27.55 -13.88
N ASP A 297 -18.58 -26.23 -14.08
CA ASP A 297 -17.78 -25.48 -15.08
C ASP A 297 -16.28 -25.49 -14.70
N VAL A 298 -15.96 -25.41 -13.40
CA VAL A 298 -14.59 -25.53 -12.90
C VAL A 298 -14.04 -26.95 -13.11
N TYR A 299 -14.79 -28.01 -12.77
CA TYR A 299 -14.40 -29.40 -13.04
C TYR A 299 -14.12 -29.66 -14.53
N SER A 300 -14.84 -28.96 -15.42
CA SER A 300 -14.67 -29.07 -16.87
C SER A 300 -13.42 -28.33 -17.39
N ARG A 301 -12.94 -27.29 -16.68
CA ARG A 301 -11.79 -26.45 -17.09
C ARG A 301 -10.50 -26.74 -16.33
N HIS A 302 -10.57 -27.29 -15.13
CA HIS A 302 -9.44 -27.51 -14.23
C HIS A 302 -9.49 -28.90 -13.60
N THR A 303 -8.46 -29.72 -13.86
CA THR A 303 -8.37 -31.13 -13.42
C THR A 303 -7.89 -31.31 -11.98
N LEU A 304 -7.43 -30.26 -11.31
CA LEU A 304 -6.90 -30.31 -9.94
C LEU A 304 -7.25 -29.01 -9.21
N PHE A 305 -8.00 -29.11 -8.11
CA PHE A 305 -8.07 -28.04 -7.13
C PHE A 305 -6.69 -27.92 -6.47
N PRO A 306 -6.08 -26.72 -6.43
CA PRO A 306 -4.92 -26.54 -5.58
C PRO A 306 -5.37 -26.77 -4.13
N ASN A 307 -4.82 -27.80 -3.48
CA ASN A 307 -4.97 -27.98 -2.03
C ASN A 307 -4.38 -26.74 -1.34
N SER A 308 -5.21 -25.75 -1.04
CA SER A 308 -4.82 -24.65 -0.16
C SER A 308 -4.79 -25.20 1.25
N SER A 309 -3.60 -25.65 1.70
CA SER A 309 -3.38 -25.93 3.11
C SER A 309 -3.47 -24.61 3.87
N TYR A 310 -4.64 -24.33 4.44
CA TYR A 310 -4.82 -23.22 5.37
C TYR A 310 -4.00 -23.52 6.63
N ILE A 311 -2.96 -22.73 6.85
CA ILE A 311 -2.18 -22.80 8.08
C ILE A 311 -2.81 -21.80 9.04
N SER A 312 -3.50 -22.28 10.08
CA SER A 312 -4.16 -21.45 11.09
C SER A 312 -3.17 -20.79 12.05
N SER A 313 -1.97 -21.36 12.20
CA SER A 313 -0.93 -20.90 13.11
C SER A 313 0.45 -21.17 12.53
N TYR A 314 1.32 -20.16 12.53
CA TYR A 314 2.71 -20.31 12.13
C TYR A 314 3.59 -20.48 13.36
N ASP A 315 4.25 -21.64 13.49
CA ASP A 315 5.26 -21.83 14.53
C ASP A 315 6.41 -20.84 14.33
N ASN A 316 6.90 -20.28 15.44
CA ASN A 316 7.94 -19.28 15.41
C ASN A 316 9.16 -19.78 14.61
N PRO A 317 9.66 -18.98 13.64
CA PRO A 317 10.81 -19.36 12.83
C PRO A 317 12.02 -19.63 13.73
N LYS A 318 12.90 -20.55 13.32
CA LYS A 318 14.11 -20.90 14.07
C LYS A 318 15.36 -20.39 13.34
N GLY A 319 16.35 -19.91 14.09
CA GLY A 319 17.62 -19.42 13.56
C GLY A 319 17.49 -18.12 12.76
N TRP A 320 18.32 -17.95 11.74
CA TRP A 320 18.40 -16.72 10.93
C TRP A 320 17.10 -16.36 10.18
N SER A 321 16.20 -17.33 9.96
CA SER A 321 14.90 -17.11 9.34
C SER A 321 13.99 -16.18 10.15
N GLN A 322 14.26 -16.03 11.45
CA GLN A 322 13.53 -15.11 12.32
C GLN A 322 13.57 -13.67 11.81
N LEU A 323 14.74 -13.20 11.39
CA LEU A 323 14.91 -11.82 10.92
C LEU A 323 14.05 -11.52 9.68
N PHE A 324 13.94 -12.49 8.77
CA PHE A 324 13.18 -12.33 7.53
C PHE A 324 11.66 -12.49 7.73
N HIS A 325 11.27 -13.04 8.87
CA HIS A 325 9.89 -13.28 9.22
C HIS A 325 9.36 -12.25 10.23
N ILE A 326 10.05 -11.14 10.50
CA ILE A 326 9.51 -10.02 11.29
C ILE A 326 8.42 -9.31 10.50
N SER A 327 7.28 -9.00 11.12
CA SER A 327 6.14 -8.30 10.50
C SER A 327 6.58 -7.14 9.61
N TYR A 328 5.96 -7.04 8.43
CA TYR A 328 6.23 -5.95 7.48
C TYR A 328 5.46 -4.67 7.81
N LEU A 329 4.64 -4.69 8.88
CA LEU A 329 3.90 -3.54 9.38
C LEU A 329 4.77 -2.74 10.35
#